data_AF-A0A7S2UHN0-F1
#
_entry.id   AF-A0A7S2UHN0-F1
#
_cell.length_a   1.000
_cell.length_b   1.000
_cell.length_c   1.000
_cell.angle_alpha   90.00
_cell.angle_beta   90.00
_cell.angle_gamma   90.00
#
_symmetry.space_group_name_H-M   'P 1'
#
loop_
_entity.id
_entity.type
_entity.pdbx_description
1 polymer ?
#
loop_
_entity_poly.entity_id
_entity_poly.type
_entity_poly.pdbx_seq_one_letter_code
_entity_poly.pdbx_strand_id
1 'polypeptide(L)'
;KRAASESGKAPVMDVLLRAGTDMDETIVKDLPTWQSVTNMYGSEPVILGLETCQAFRSNVDLANRWIATGGMQNSGTNLMAELLGRNCYLPFHDNDNDDKKDN
;
A
#
# COMPACT_ATOMS: atom_id res chain seq x y z
N LYS A 1 -20.13 25.48 23.88
CA LYS A 1 -18.94 26.24 23.42
C LYS A 1 -18.13 25.31 22.53
N ARG A 2 -18.31 25.37 21.20
CA ARG A 2 -17.49 24.58 20.26
C ARG A 2 -16.11 25.21 20.25
N ALA A 3 -15.11 24.52 20.82
CA ALA A 3 -13.73 24.93 20.69
C ALA A 3 -13.41 24.98 19.19
N ALA A 4 -12.83 26.09 18.78
CA ALA A 4 -12.38 26.33 17.44
C ALA A 4 -11.51 25.16 16.97
N SER A 5 -11.81 24.67 15.77
CA SER A 5 -10.87 24.14 14.79
C SER A 5 -9.41 24.14 15.26
N GLU A 6 -8.89 22.96 15.57
CA GLU A 6 -7.47 22.63 15.49
C GLU A 6 -7.04 22.74 14.02
N SER A 7 -6.89 23.99 13.60
CA SER A 7 -6.80 24.45 12.23
C SER A 7 -5.77 23.65 11.44
N GLY A 8 -6.25 22.71 10.62
CA GLY A 8 -5.44 21.89 9.73
C GLY A 8 -5.17 20.46 10.17
N LYS A 9 -5.60 19.98 11.35
CA LYS A 9 -5.36 18.59 11.79
C LYS A 9 -6.44 17.59 11.33
N ALA A 10 -7.63 18.09 10.98
CA ALA A 10 -8.79 17.27 10.64
C ALA A 10 -8.52 16.14 9.61
N PRO A 11 -7.74 16.36 8.53
CA PRO A 11 -7.45 15.28 7.59
C PRO A 11 -6.64 14.13 8.19
N VAL A 12 -5.67 14.44 9.07
CA VAL A 12 -4.85 13.42 9.77
C VAL A 12 -5.73 12.64 10.74
N MET A 13 -6.60 13.33 11.47
CA MET A 13 -7.54 12.70 12.39
C MET A 13 -8.50 11.75 11.67
N ASP A 14 -9.04 12.15 10.53
CA ASP A 14 -9.93 11.32 9.71
C ASP A 14 -9.26 10.01 9.26
N VAL A 15 -8.00 10.08 8.79
CA VAL A 15 -7.24 8.89 8.38
C VAL A 15 -7.09 7.90 9.54
N LEU A 16 -6.73 8.39 10.73
CA LEU A 16 -6.46 7.56 11.90
C LEU A 16 -7.75 6.96 12.49
N LEU A 17 -8.85 7.71 12.50
CA LEU A 17 -10.17 7.19 12.91
C LEU A 17 -10.63 6.08 11.95
N ARG A 18 -10.44 6.25 10.63
CA ARG A 18 -10.74 5.20 9.64
C ARG A 18 -9.84 3.97 9.78
N ALA A 19 -8.64 4.13 10.32
CA ALA A 19 -7.76 3.02 10.67
C ALA A 19 -8.16 2.32 11.99
N GLY A 20 -9.23 2.77 12.66
CA GLY A 20 -9.71 2.21 13.93
C GLY A 20 -8.88 2.65 15.13
N THR A 21 -8.15 3.77 15.03
CA THR A 21 -7.39 4.33 16.15
C THR A 21 -8.31 5.17 17.04
N ASP A 22 -8.39 4.82 18.32
CA ASP A 22 -9.05 5.66 19.32
C ASP A 22 -8.24 6.92 19.58
N MET A 23 -8.92 8.07 19.63
CA MET A 23 -8.29 9.37 19.84
C MET A 23 -8.67 9.96 21.19
N ASP A 24 -7.67 10.23 22.01
CA ASP A 24 -7.81 11.04 23.21
C ASP A 24 -7.23 12.46 23.01
N GLU A 25 -7.45 13.34 23.99
CA GLU A 25 -6.97 14.72 23.91
C GLU A 25 -5.44 14.85 23.86
N THR A 26 -4.69 13.82 24.25
CA THR A 26 -3.22 13.85 24.22
C THR A 26 -2.71 13.54 22.81
N ILE A 27 -3.27 12.51 22.17
CA ILE A 27 -2.96 12.12 20.80
C ILE A 27 -3.22 13.31 19.86
N VAL A 28 -4.38 13.95 20.01
CA VAL A 28 -4.79 15.05 19.13
C VAL A 28 -3.85 16.27 19.24
N LYS A 29 -3.28 16.54 20.43
CA LYS A 29 -2.29 17.60 20.61
C LYS A 29 -0.99 17.31 19.87
N ASP A 30 -0.56 16.06 19.86
CA ASP A 30 0.69 15.63 19.23
C ASP A 30 0.58 15.41 17.72
N LEU A 31 -0.64 15.36 17.17
CA LEU A 31 -0.82 15.21 15.73
C LEU A 31 -0.22 16.40 14.94
N PRO A 32 0.50 16.12 13.84
CA PRO A 32 0.95 17.17 12.94
C PRO A 32 -0.24 17.82 12.24
N THR A 33 -0.04 19.05 11.77
CA THR A 33 -1.00 19.66 10.83
C THR A 33 -0.88 18.98 9.47
N TRP A 34 -1.98 18.96 8.71
CA TRP A 34 -2.00 18.45 7.34
C TRP A 34 -0.95 19.13 6.46
N GLN A 35 -0.77 20.45 6.61
CA GLN A 35 0.27 21.19 5.89
C GLN A 35 1.68 20.65 6.19
N SER A 36 1.98 20.29 7.45
CA SER A 36 3.26 19.67 7.81
C SER A 36 3.44 18.32 7.09
N VAL A 37 2.39 17.50 7.07
CA VAL A 37 2.38 16.21 6.35
C VAL A 37 2.62 16.42 4.85
N THR A 38 1.87 17.32 4.21
CA THR A 38 1.99 17.54 2.76
C THR A 38 3.30 18.21 2.36
N ASN A 39 3.91 19.01 3.24
CA ASN A 39 5.25 19.57 2.99
C ASN A 39 6.33 18.48 3.01
N MET A 40 6.16 17.43 3.81
CA MET A 40 7.11 16.31 3.87
C MET A 40 6.91 15.30 2.75
N TYR A 41 5.65 14.94 2.45
CA TYR A 41 5.32 13.80 1.59
C TYR A 41 4.67 14.17 0.26
N GLY A 42 4.35 15.44 0.06
CA GLY A 42 3.51 15.90 -1.05
C GLY A 42 2.02 15.83 -0.71
N SER A 43 1.22 16.53 -1.51
CA SER A 43 -0.24 16.60 -1.35
C SER A 43 -0.99 15.39 -1.93
N GLU A 44 -0.31 14.60 -2.76
CA GLU A 44 -0.88 13.45 -3.45
C GLU A 44 0.11 12.28 -3.48
N PRO A 45 -0.37 11.02 -3.48
CA PRO A 45 0.51 9.87 -3.68
C PRO A 45 1.19 9.93 -5.05
N VAL A 46 2.52 9.82 -5.06
CA VAL A 46 3.29 9.73 -6.30
C VAL A 46 3.40 8.26 -6.70
N ILE A 47 2.66 7.86 -7.73
CA ILE A 47 2.75 6.51 -8.31
C ILE A 47 3.70 6.59 -9.52
N LEU A 48 4.94 6.18 -9.32
CA LEU A 48 5.95 6.12 -10.39
C LEU A 48 5.71 4.90 -11.29
N GLY A 49 5.98 5.03 -12.59
CA GLY A 49 5.88 3.93 -13.56
C GLY A 49 4.54 3.87 -14.32
N LEU A 50 3.55 4.69 -13.98
CA LEU A 50 2.28 4.73 -14.73
C LEU A 50 2.48 5.23 -16.17
N GLU A 51 3.46 6.11 -16.38
CA GLU A 51 3.86 6.63 -17.69
C GLU A 51 4.45 5.56 -18.61
N THR A 52 5.04 4.49 -18.06
CA THR A 52 5.60 3.37 -18.83
C THR A 52 4.65 2.17 -18.92
N CYS A 53 3.48 2.24 -18.28
CA CYS A 53 2.58 1.11 -18.16
C CYS A 53 2.13 0.56 -19.52
N GLN A 54 1.82 1.44 -20.48
CA GLN A 54 1.45 1.02 -21.84
C GLN A 54 2.62 0.38 -22.59
N ALA A 55 3.84 0.92 -22.42
CA ALA A 55 5.03 0.36 -23.04
C ALA A 55 5.34 -1.04 -22.47
N PHE A 56 5.27 -1.22 -21.15
CA PHE A 56 5.41 -2.52 -20.51
C PHE A 56 4.36 -3.53 -21.03
N ARG A 57 3.08 -3.14 -21.05
CA ARG A 57 1.98 -3.98 -21.57
C ARG A 57 2.12 -4.34 -23.05
N SER A 58 2.84 -3.55 -23.84
CA SER A 58 3.02 -3.83 -25.26
C SER A 58 4.24 -4.71 -25.55
N ASN A 59 5.25 -4.69 -24.66
CA ASN A 59 6.56 -5.31 -24.93
C ASN A 59 6.88 -6.53 -24.06
N VAL A 60 6.22 -6.73 -22.92
CA VAL A 60 6.47 -7.86 -22.03
C VAL A 60 5.40 -8.92 -22.24
N ASP A 61 5.75 -10.19 -22.41
CA ASP A 61 4.75 -11.28 -22.56
C ASP A 61 3.92 -11.45 -21.29
N LEU A 62 2.64 -11.82 -21.42
CA LEU A 62 1.70 -12.03 -20.30
C LEU A 62 2.23 -13.01 -19.25
N ALA A 63 2.93 -14.08 -19.67
CA ALA A 63 3.58 -15.03 -18.75
C ALA A 63 4.66 -14.40 -17.85
N ASN A 64 5.24 -13.28 -18.28
CA ASN A 64 6.27 -12.55 -17.54
C ASN A 64 5.72 -11.33 -16.78
N ARG A 65 4.41 -11.07 -16.83
CA ARG A 65 3.76 -9.97 -16.12
C ARG A 65 3.17 -10.47 -14.80
N TRP A 66 4.00 -10.56 -13.77
CA TRP A 66 3.58 -11.02 -12.46
C TRP A 66 3.77 -9.91 -11.41
N ILE A 67 2.92 -9.97 -10.38
CA ILE A 67 3.05 -9.15 -9.19
C ILE A 67 3.59 -10.04 -8.07
N ALA A 68 4.56 -9.54 -7.35
CA ALA A 68 5.05 -10.18 -6.15
C ALA A 68 5.46 -9.16 -5.12
N THR A 69 5.62 -9.66 -3.91
CA THR A 69 6.10 -8.87 -2.80
C THR A 69 7.59 -8.59 -2.93
N GLY A 70 7.97 -7.33 -2.79
CA GLY A 70 9.37 -6.92 -2.79
C GLY A 70 10.10 -7.34 -1.51
N GLY A 71 10.79 -8.48 -1.54
CA GLY A 71 11.75 -8.95 -0.53
C GLY A 71 11.13 -9.69 0.67
N MET A 72 11.69 -10.84 1.05
CA MET A 72 11.23 -11.64 2.21
C MET A 72 11.77 -11.14 3.57
N GLN A 73 12.20 -9.89 3.67
CA GLN A 73 13.01 -9.45 4.81
C GLN A 73 12.20 -9.05 6.06
N ASN A 74 10.86 -9.01 5.99
CA ASN A 74 10.03 -8.81 7.17
C ASN A 74 8.78 -9.70 7.15
N SER A 75 8.22 -9.96 8.34
CA SER A 75 7.03 -10.80 8.54
C SER A 75 5.80 -10.28 7.79
N GLY A 76 5.69 -8.96 7.61
CA GLY A 76 4.63 -8.34 6.82
C GLY A 76 4.70 -8.71 5.35
N THR A 77 5.90 -8.74 4.76
CA THR A 77 6.07 -9.11 3.35
C THR A 77 5.80 -10.59 3.11
N ASN A 78 6.10 -11.46 4.08
CA ASN A 78 5.71 -12.88 4.04
C ASN A 78 4.19 -13.06 4.07
N LEU A 79 3.50 -12.37 4.98
CA LEU A 79 2.04 -12.40 5.04
C LEU A 79 1.42 -11.87 3.73
N MET A 80 2.00 -10.81 3.16
CA MET A 80 1.50 -10.25 1.91
C MET A 80 1.71 -11.20 0.71
N ALA A 81 2.78 -11.99 0.68
CA ALA A 81 3.00 -13.01 -0.34
C ALA A 81 1.94 -14.11 -0.27
N GLU A 82 1.66 -14.61 0.93
CA GLU A 82 0.59 -15.57 1.20
C GLU A 82 -0.78 -15.03 0.78
N LEU A 83 -1.08 -13.78 1.15
CA LEU A 83 -2.35 -13.16 0.80
C LEU A 83 -2.49 -12.93 -0.71
N LEU A 84 -1.42 -12.57 -1.41
CA LEU A 84 -1.41 -12.45 -2.87
C LEU A 84 -1.69 -13.80 -3.53
N GLY A 85 -0.98 -14.87 -3.14
CA GLY A 85 -1.20 -16.20 -3.70
C GLY A 85 -2.61 -16.75 -3.45
N ARG A 86 -3.20 -16.44 -2.29
CA ARG A 86 -4.54 -16.93 -1.92
C ARG A 86 -5.68 -16.15 -2.55
N ASN A 87 -5.51 -14.84 -2.77
CA ASN A 87 -6.61 -13.95 -3.14
C ASN A 87 -6.52 -13.42 -4.58
N CYS A 88 -5.39 -13.61 -5.26
CA CYS A 88 -5.22 -13.14 -6.63
C CYS A 88 -5.10 -14.34 -7.60
N TYR A 89 -5.82 -14.26 -8.71
CA TYR A 89 -5.69 -15.21 -9.80
C TYR A 89 -4.58 -14.74 -10.75
N LEU A 90 -3.50 -15.52 -10.85
CA LEU A 90 -2.34 -15.26 -11.72
C LEU A 90 -2.28 -16.33 -12.85
N PRO A 91 -3.15 -16.24 -13.87
CA PRO A 91 -3.41 -17.30 -14.84
C PRO A 91 -2.23 -17.78 -15.68
N PHE A 92 -1.17 -16.99 -15.77
CA PHE A 92 -0.03 -17.25 -16.66
C PHE A 92 1.23 -17.67 -15.89
N HIS A 93 1.10 -17.96 -14.59
CA HIS A 93 2.19 -18.38 -13.71
C HIS A 93 2.02 -19.85 -13.27
N ASP A 94 1.44 -20.71 -14.11
CA ASP A 94 1.28 -22.15 -13.85
C ASP A 94 2.62 -22.90 -14.03
N ASN A 95 3.62 -22.58 -13.23
CA ASN A 95 4.80 -23.43 -13.00
C ASN A 95 4.70 -24.21 -11.67
N ASP A 96 3.59 -24.12 -10.95
CA ASP A 96 3.31 -24.89 -9.72
C ASP A 96 3.20 -26.42 -9.95
N ASN A 97 3.41 -26.88 -11.19
CA ASN A 97 3.45 -28.29 -11.57
C ASN A 97 4.87 -28.86 -11.74
N ASP A 98 5.93 -28.06 -11.63
CA ASP A 98 7.30 -28.59 -11.76
C ASP A 98 7.89 -29.14 -10.44
N ASP A 99 7.34 -28.77 -9.27
CA ASP A 99 7.76 -29.33 -7.97
C ASP A 99 7.04 -30.63 -7.57
N LYS A 100 6.24 -31.23 -8.46
CA LYS A 100 5.64 -32.57 -8.27
C LYS A 100 6.16 -33.61 -9.25
N LYS A 101 7.42 -33.49 -9.69
CA LYS A 101 8.10 -34.49 -10.52
C LYS A 101 9.30 -35.13 -9.85
N ASP A 102 9.17 -35.54 -8.59
CA ASP A 102 10.05 -36.55 -8.02
C ASP A 102 9.18 -37.68 -7.45
N ASN A 103 9.17 -38.79 -8.19
CA ASN A 103 8.61 -40.09 -7.83
C ASN A 103 9.76 -41.09 -7.80
#